data_AF-A0A974Z850-F1
#
_entry.id   AF-A0A974Z850-F1
#
_cell.length_a   1.000
_cell.length_b   1.000
_cell.length_c   1.000
_cell.angle_alpha   90.00
_cell.angle_beta   90.00
_cell.angle_gamma   90.00
#
_symmetry.space_group_name_H-M   'P 1'
#
loop_
_entity.id
_entity.type
_entity.pdbx_description
1 polymer ?
#
loop_
_entity_poly.entity_id
_entity_poly.type
_entity_poly.pdbx_seq_one_letter_code
_entity_poly.pdbx_strand_id
1 'polypeptide(L)'
;MGHGVFPASLPVPADGGDCALAVYRNTRTRKIDAATSRRYGEAGAGEKVQLEADHKWFPIAPARWPRLKAIVYVVDGVVARIRGVEADLAKWDTDDRGYADVPVTKPLTELQIAKRLPTLGIAVGDHRPHVRGKIREYVSL
;
A
#
# COMPACT_ATOMS: atom_id res chain seq x y z
N MET A 1 20.78 -14.06 23.95
CA MET A 1 19.49 -13.34 23.94
C MET A 1 19.59 -12.28 22.86
N GLY A 2 19.09 -12.57 21.65
CA GLY A 2 19.23 -11.69 20.48
C GLY A 2 18.03 -10.76 20.37
N HIS A 3 18.28 -9.45 20.39
CA HIS A 3 17.28 -8.42 20.14
C HIS A 3 16.80 -8.51 18.68
N GLY A 4 15.56 -8.96 18.50
CA GLY A 4 14.85 -8.89 17.23
C GLY A 4 14.57 -7.44 16.86
N VAL A 5 15.24 -6.94 15.84
CA VAL A 5 14.99 -5.61 15.28
C VAL A 5 13.70 -5.71 14.47
N PHE A 6 12.57 -5.36 15.08
CA PHE A 6 11.31 -5.22 14.35
C PHE A 6 11.48 -4.15 13.26
N PRO A 7 11.01 -4.37 12.02
CA PRO A 7 11.04 -3.33 11.01
C PRO A 7 10.26 -2.12 11.53
N ALA A 8 10.90 -0.96 11.48
CA ALA A 8 10.36 0.30 12.01
C ALA A 8 8.93 0.52 11.51
N SER A 9 7.98 0.54 12.45
CA SER A 9 6.61 0.97 12.23
C SER A 9 6.66 2.36 11.59
N LEU A 10 6.13 2.49 10.37
CA LEU A 10 6.00 3.77 9.68
C LEU A 10 5.31 4.79 10.61
N PRO A 11 5.71 6.06 10.67
CA PRO A 11 5.11 7.02 11.60
C PRO A 11 3.58 7.14 11.41
N VAL A 12 2.87 7.32 12.52
CA VAL A 12 1.40 7.51 12.61
C VAL A 12 1.12 9.01 12.43
N PRO A 13 0.14 9.42 11.61
CA PRO A 13 -0.53 10.69 11.82
C PRO A 13 -1.25 10.61 13.18
N ALA A 14 -0.93 11.51 14.12
CA ALA A 14 -1.30 11.42 15.54
C ALA A 14 -2.81 11.29 15.86
N ASP A 15 -3.68 11.44 14.88
CA ASP A 15 -5.11 11.69 15.08
C ASP A 15 -5.98 10.43 15.26
N GLY A 16 -5.44 9.23 15.02
CA GLY A 16 -6.20 7.99 15.18
C GLY A 16 -7.38 7.79 14.21
N GLY A 17 -7.54 8.69 13.24
CA GLY A 17 -8.53 8.61 12.17
C GLY A 17 -8.26 7.53 11.12
N ASP A 18 -9.20 7.41 10.18
CA ASP A 18 -9.08 6.54 9.03
C ASP A 18 -7.90 6.99 8.15
N CYS A 19 -7.29 6.05 7.43
CA CYS A 19 -6.14 6.38 6.58
C CYS A 19 -6.09 5.55 5.29
N ALA A 20 -5.37 6.08 4.32
CA ALA A 20 -4.93 5.39 3.13
C ALA A 20 -3.40 5.20 3.15
N LEU A 21 -2.90 4.14 2.54
CA LEU A 21 -1.47 3.90 2.38
C LEU A 21 -1.05 4.23 0.95
N ALA A 22 -0.27 5.29 0.74
CA ALA A 22 0.38 5.56 -0.53
C ALA A 22 1.63 4.68 -0.67
N VAL A 23 1.76 4.00 -1.81
CA VAL A 23 2.84 3.06 -2.14
C VAL A 23 3.51 3.55 -3.41
N TYR A 24 4.77 3.88 -3.28
CA TYR A 24 5.60 4.47 -4.32
C TYR A 24 6.42 3.39 -5.03
N ARG A 25 6.14 3.18 -6.32
CA ARG A 25 6.82 2.25 -7.21
C ARG A 25 7.47 2.98 -8.37
N ASN A 26 8.45 2.34 -9.00
CA ASN A 26 9.14 2.88 -10.18
C ASN A 26 9.25 1.78 -11.24
N THR A 27 8.95 2.10 -12.49
CA THR A 27 9.04 1.19 -13.64
C THR A 27 10.48 0.73 -13.93
N ARG A 28 11.49 1.52 -13.54
CA ARG A 28 12.92 1.22 -13.73
C ARG A 28 13.47 0.19 -12.74
N THR A 29 12.77 -0.09 -11.64
CA THR A 29 13.20 -1.10 -10.67
C THR A 29 12.70 -2.49 -11.05
N ARG A 30 13.36 -3.10 -12.03
CA ARG A 30 13.47 -4.58 -12.15
C ARG A 30 14.40 -5.17 -11.08
N LYS A 31 14.61 -4.46 -9.96
CA LYS A 31 15.40 -4.97 -8.85
C LYS A 31 14.56 -5.99 -8.13
N ILE A 32 14.93 -7.26 -8.35
CA ILE A 32 14.61 -8.34 -7.45
C ILE A 32 15.38 -8.05 -6.17
N ASP A 33 14.69 -7.79 -5.07
CA ASP A 33 15.36 -7.71 -3.77
C ASP A 33 16.01 -9.08 -3.50
N ALA A 34 17.34 -9.15 -3.46
CA ALA A 34 18.07 -10.42 -3.40
C ALA A 34 17.84 -11.18 -2.08
N ALA A 35 17.34 -10.53 -1.03
CA ALA A 35 17.02 -11.14 0.26
C ALA A 35 15.56 -11.65 0.34
N THR A 36 14.68 -11.17 -0.54
CA THR A 36 13.23 -11.42 -0.44
C THR A 36 12.55 -11.76 -1.77
N SER A 37 13.31 -11.87 -2.86
CA SER A 37 12.83 -12.09 -4.23
C SER A 37 11.71 -11.12 -4.67
N ARG A 38 11.66 -9.90 -4.11
CA ARG A 38 10.61 -8.91 -4.41
C ARG A 38 10.76 -8.36 -5.82
N ARG A 39 9.76 -8.57 -6.67
CA ARG A 39 9.66 -7.87 -7.97
C ARG A 39 8.96 -6.52 -7.76
N TYR A 40 9.73 -5.43 -7.73
CA TYR A 40 9.20 -4.06 -7.60
C TYR A 40 8.77 -3.41 -8.93
N GLY A 41 8.70 -4.17 -10.02
CA GLY A 41 8.42 -3.63 -11.35
C GLY A 41 6.95 -3.71 -11.72
N GLU A 42 6.38 -2.58 -12.18
CA GLU A 42 5.09 -2.54 -12.91
C GLU A 42 5.21 -3.02 -14.38
N ALA A 43 6.43 -3.32 -14.84
CA ALA A 43 6.72 -3.62 -16.24
C ALA A 43 5.98 -4.88 -16.75
N GLY A 44 4.88 -4.66 -17.47
CA GLY A 44 4.27 -5.61 -18.42
C GLY A 44 3.63 -6.86 -17.80
N ALA A 45 3.44 -6.90 -16.48
CA ALA A 45 2.81 -8.04 -15.83
C ALA A 45 1.28 -7.91 -15.90
N GLY A 46 0.59 -9.01 -16.25
CA GLY A 46 -0.88 -9.06 -16.31
C GLY A 46 -1.54 -8.76 -14.96
N GLU A 47 -2.81 -8.36 -15.00
CA GLU A 47 -3.58 -7.87 -13.84
C GLU A 47 -3.48 -8.77 -12.59
N LYS A 48 -3.48 -10.10 -12.78
CA LYS A 48 -3.37 -11.09 -11.70
C LYS A 48 -2.05 -11.00 -10.94
N VAL A 49 -0.94 -10.77 -11.64
CA VAL A 49 0.40 -10.63 -11.03
C VAL A 49 0.52 -9.30 -10.29
N GLN A 50 -0.08 -8.24 -10.84
CA GLN A 50 -0.13 -6.95 -10.16
C GLN A 50 -0.99 -7.03 -8.90
N LEU A 51 -2.14 -7.71 -8.95
CA LEU A 51 -2.98 -7.94 -7.77
C LEU A 51 -2.24 -8.68 -6.66
N GLU A 52 -1.51 -9.75 -6.98
CA GLU A 52 -0.69 -10.45 -5.97
C GLU A 52 0.38 -9.55 -5.36
N ALA A 53 1.05 -8.73 -6.17
CA ALA A 53 2.04 -7.77 -5.69
C ALA A 53 1.42 -6.60 -4.89
N ASP A 54 0.16 -6.27 -5.16
CA ASP A 54 -0.62 -5.24 -4.47
C ASP A 54 -1.23 -5.76 -3.14
N HIS A 55 -1.25 -7.07 -2.92
CA HIS A 55 -1.79 -7.68 -1.71
C HIS A 55 -0.70 -7.99 -0.67
N LYS A 56 0.49 -8.38 -1.11
CA LYS A 56 1.46 -9.05 -0.22
C LYS A 56 2.51 -8.15 0.43
N TRP A 57 2.97 -8.60 1.60
CA TRP A 57 4.20 -8.15 2.27
C TRP A 57 4.24 -6.67 2.68
N PHE A 58 3.17 -6.18 3.30
CA PHE A 58 3.12 -4.82 3.84
C PHE A 58 3.52 -4.77 5.32
N PRO A 59 4.46 -3.91 5.73
CA PRO A 59 4.79 -3.71 7.14
C PRO A 59 3.72 -2.83 7.83
N ILE A 60 2.50 -3.34 7.94
CA ILE A 60 1.36 -2.65 8.58
C ILE A 60 1.11 -3.28 9.94
N ALA A 61 1.22 -2.48 11.00
CA ALA A 61 0.92 -2.93 12.35
C ALA A 61 -0.57 -3.32 12.50
N PRO A 62 -0.91 -4.40 13.23
CA PRO A 62 -2.29 -4.83 13.47
C PRO A 62 -3.24 -3.74 13.97
N ALA A 63 -2.73 -2.82 14.79
CA ALA A 63 -3.49 -1.67 15.29
C ALA A 63 -4.03 -0.72 14.19
N ARG A 64 -3.55 -0.85 12.94
CA ARG A 64 -3.99 -0.03 11.80
C ARG A 64 -4.96 -0.71 10.87
N TRP A 65 -5.11 -2.03 10.96
CA TRP A 65 -5.99 -2.79 10.07
C TRP A 65 -7.42 -2.25 10.01
N PRO A 66 -8.10 -1.91 11.14
CA PRO A 66 -9.45 -1.37 11.07
C PRO A 66 -9.53 0.05 10.46
N ARG A 67 -8.41 0.78 10.44
CA ARG A 67 -8.33 2.19 9.99
C ARG A 67 -7.90 2.32 8.54
N LEU A 68 -7.20 1.32 7.99
CA LEU A 68 -6.75 1.37 6.61
C LEU A 68 -7.94 1.14 5.68
N LYS A 69 -8.35 2.16 4.92
CA LYS A 69 -9.48 2.08 3.99
C LYS A 69 -9.08 1.90 2.54
N ALA A 70 -7.86 2.28 2.19
CA ALA A 70 -7.37 2.22 0.81
C ALA A 70 -5.85 2.11 0.71
N ILE A 71 -5.38 1.59 -0.43
CA ILE A 71 -3.99 1.66 -0.86
C ILE A 71 -3.93 2.42 -2.18
N VAL A 72 -3.11 3.47 -2.22
CA VAL A 72 -2.85 4.31 -3.39
C VAL A 72 -1.54 3.88 -4.02
N TYR A 73 -1.56 3.40 -5.26
CA TYR A 73 -0.36 2.99 -5.98
C TYR A 73 0.12 4.13 -6.87
N VAL A 74 1.31 4.63 -6.57
CA VAL A 74 1.96 5.71 -7.30
C VAL A 74 3.12 5.13 -8.08
N VAL A 75 3.10 5.25 -9.41
CA VAL A 75 4.14 4.72 -10.29
C VAL A 75 4.76 5.86 -11.07
N ASP A 76 6.08 5.98 -10.99
CA ASP A 76 6.85 7.06 -11.63
C ASP A 76 6.30 8.46 -11.32
N GLY A 77 5.78 8.63 -10.11
CA GLY A 77 5.23 9.91 -9.64
C GLY A 77 3.79 10.18 -10.06
N VAL A 78 3.09 9.22 -10.66
CA VAL A 78 1.68 9.34 -11.06
C VAL A 78 0.84 8.29 -10.35
N VAL A 79 -0.35 8.66 -9.87
CA VAL A 79 -1.27 7.70 -9.26
C VAL A 79 -1.81 6.75 -10.34
N ALA A 80 -1.31 5.53 -10.35
CA ALA A 80 -1.70 4.52 -11.34
C ALA A 80 -3.05 3.88 -10.99
N ARG A 81 -3.31 3.64 -9.71
CA ARG A 81 -4.55 3.00 -9.22
C ARG A 81 -4.75 3.18 -7.74
N ILE A 82 -6.01 3.13 -7.31
CA ILE A 82 -6.40 3.14 -5.91
C ILE A 82 -7.21 1.88 -5.65
N ARG A 83 -6.87 1.09 -4.63
CA ARG A 83 -7.63 -0.09 -4.22
C ARG A 83 -8.26 0.17 -2.86
N GLY A 84 -9.51 -0.23 -2.69
CA GLY A 84 -10.13 -0.27 -1.38
C GLY A 84 -9.56 -1.42 -0.57
N VAL A 85 -9.50 -1.24 0.75
CA VAL A 85 -9.20 -2.32 1.69
C VAL A 85 -10.53 -2.86 2.21
N GLU A 86 -10.63 -4.19 2.30
CA GLU A 86 -11.81 -4.82 2.88
C GLU A 86 -11.84 -4.62 4.40
N ALA A 87 -13.02 -4.29 4.93
CA ALA A 87 -13.21 -4.02 6.35
C ALA A 87 -13.19 -5.29 7.21
N ASP A 88 -13.32 -6.46 6.58
CA ASP A 88 -13.33 -7.75 7.27
C ASP A 88 -11.93 -8.11 7.75
N LEU A 89 -11.69 -7.94 9.06
CA LEU A 89 -10.39 -8.20 9.68
C LEU A 89 -9.97 -9.67 9.61
N ALA A 90 -10.92 -10.60 9.45
CA ALA A 90 -10.64 -12.02 9.30
C ALA A 90 -9.89 -12.37 8.00
N LYS A 91 -9.89 -11.47 7.00
CA LYS A 91 -9.15 -11.63 5.74
C LYS A 91 -7.72 -11.09 5.80
N TRP A 92 -7.34 -10.42 6.88
CA TRP A 92 -5.96 -10.01 7.08
C TRP A 92 -5.14 -11.21 7.53
N ASP A 93 -4.03 -11.42 6.86
CA ASP A 93 -3.07 -12.47 7.22
C ASP A 93 -1.71 -11.85 7.49
N THR A 94 -0.89 -12.52 8.30
CA THR A 94 0.50 -12.11 8.55
C THR A 94 1.43 -13.28 8.35
N ASP A 95 2.46 -13.07 7.55
CA ASP A 95 3.55 -14.03 7.39
C ASP A 95 4.45 -14.08 8.64
N ASP A 96 5.26 -15.14 8.77
CA ASP A 96 6.22 -15.38 9.87
C ASP A 96 7.19 -14.20 10.11
N ARG A 97 7.39 -13.37 9.08
CA ARG A 97 8.22 -12.15 9.13
C ARG A 97 7.49 -10.92 9.70
N GLY A 98 6.22 -11.03 10.10
CA GLY A 98 5.39 -9.94 10.62
C GLY A 98 4.91 -8.96 9.54
N TYR A 99 4.91 -9.37 8.27
CA TYR A 99 4.32 -8.59 7.18
C TYR A 99 2.86 -8.98 6.96
N ALA A 100 2.01 -8.00 6.77
CA ALA A 100 0.59 -8.17 6.48
C ALA A 100 0.34 -8.37 4.99
N ASP A 101 -0.54 -9.33 4.71
CA ASP A 101 -1.22 -9.54 3.45
C ASP A 101 -2.56 -8.78 3.54
N VAL A 102 -2.70 -7.73 2.72
CA VAL A 102 -3.79 -6.76 2.83
C VAL A 102 -4.92 -7.15 1.89
N PRO A 103 -6.14 -7.41 2.39
CA PRO A 103 -7.27 -7.78 1.54
C PRO A 103 -7.74 -6.57 0.74
N VAL A 104 -7.24 -6.47 -0.49
CA VAL A 104 -7.54 -5.36 -1.41
C VAL A 104 -8.62 -5.74 -2.43
N THR A 105 -9.45 -4.78 -2.77
CA THR A 105 -10.44 -4.92 -3.85
C THR A 105 -9.81 -4.78 -5.24
N LYS A 106 -10.62 -4.97 -6.28
CA LYS A 106 -10.32 -4.43 -7.62
C LYS A 106 -10.03 -2.91 -7.55
N PRO A 107 -9.30 -2.34 -8.51
CA PRO A 107 -9.09 -0.89 -8.59
C PRO A 107 -10.43 -0.17 -8.53
N LEU A 108 -10.52 0.84 -7.67
CA LEU A 108 -11.71 1.66 -7.52
C LEU A 108 -11.82 2.60 -8.72
N THR A 109 -13.05 2.81 -9.18
CA THR A 109 -13.36 3.87 -10.15
C THR A 109 -13.39 5.23 -9.45
N GLU A 110 -13.29 6.33 -10.22
CA GLU A 110 -13.38 7.69 -9.67
C GLU A 110 -14.65 7.91 -8.84
N LEU A 111 -15.80 7.43 -9.32
CA LEU A 111 -17.07 7.50 -8.58
C LEU A 111 -17.01 6.72 -7.26
N GLN A 112 -16.36 5.55 -7.25
CA GLN A 112 -16.19 4.76 -6.02
C GLN A 112 -15.23 5.43 -5.04
N ILE A 113 -14.16 6.08 -5.53
CA ILE A 113 -13.23 6.85 -4.71
C ILE A 113 -13.98 8.02 -4.07
N ALA A 114 -14.71 8.82 -4.85
CA ALA A 114 -15.48 9.95 -4.35
C ALA A 114 -16.54 9.53 -3.30
N LYS A 115 -17.17 8.37 -3.49
CA LYS A 115 -18.21 7.88 -2.56
C LYS A 115 -17.62 7.27 -1.28
N ARG A 116 -16.52 6.52 -1.38
CA ARG A 116 -15.97 5.75 -0.24
C ARG A 116 -14.86 6.48 0.51
N LEU A 117 -14.17 7.39 -0.17
CA LEU A 117 -12.98 8.09 0.31
C LEU A 117 -13.08 9.60 -0.03
N PRO A 118 -14.16 10.29 0.39
CA PRO A 118 -14.48 11.66 -0.06
C PRO A 118 -13.39 12.68 0.31
N THR A 119 -12.66 12.42 1.38
CA THR A 119 -11.59 13.28 1.94
C THR A 119 -10.20 12.92 1.44
N LEU A 120 -10.06 11.87 0.63
CA LEU A 120 -8.76 11.41 0.16
C LEU A 120 -8.02 12.49 -0.65
N GLY A 121 -8.76 13.28 -1.43
CA GLY A 121 -8.18 14.36 -2.25
C GLY A 121 -7.13 13.89 -3.27
N ILE A 122 -7.12 12.59 -3.60
CA ILE A 122 -6.22 11.97 -4.56
C ILE A 122 -7.05 11.19 -5.57
N ALA A 123 -6.89 11.51 -6.85
CA ALA A 123 -7.51 10.84 -7.98
C ALA A 123 -6.49 9.95 -8.73
N VAL A 124 -7.01 9.05 -9.56
CA VAL A 124 -6.17 8.33 -10.53
C VAL A 124 -5.67 9.32 -11.57
N GLY A 125 -4.38 9.24 -11.92
CA GLY A 125 -3.73 10.17 -12.83
C GLY A 125 -3.10 11.39 -12.14
N ASP A 126 -3.35 11.63 -10.85
CA ASP A 126 -2.74 12.74 -10.14
C ASP A 126 -1.22 12.63 -10.09
N HIS A 127 -0.56 13.78 -10.16
CA HIS A 127 0.88 13.86 -10.01
C HIS A 127 1.25 13.89 -8.52
N ARG A 128 1.86 12.80 -8.04
CA ARG A 128 2.35 12.64 -6.67
C ARG A 128 3.82 12.22 -6.72
N PRO A 129 4.78 13.17 -6.80
CA PRO A 129 6.19 12.84 -6.96
C PRO A 129 6.70 11.97 -5.79
N HIS A 130 7.61 11.06 -6.10
CA HIS A 130 8.28 10.26 -5.07
C HIS A 130 8.99 11.18 -4.08
N VAL A 131 8.70 10.99 -2.79
CA VAL A 131 9.49 11.61 -1.73
C VAL A 131 10.75 10.77 -1.57
N ARG A 132 11.93 11.40 -1.76
CA ARG A 132 13.23 10.71 -1.67
C ARG A 132 13.35 9.96 -0.34
N GLY A 133 13.66 8.66 -0.42
CA GLY A 133 13.82 7.79 0.75
C GLY A 133 12.52 7.18 1.30
N LYS A 134 11.34 7.54 0.76
CA LYS A 134 10.05 6.95 1.14
C LYS A 134 9.50 6.07 0.04
N ILE A 135 9.36 4.78 0.34
CA ILE A 135 8.65 3.82 -0.53
C ILE A 135 7.16 3.72 -0.20
N ARG A 136 6.74 4.20 0.98
CA ARG A 136 5.36 4.14 1.48
C ARG A 136 5.08 5.31 2.43
N GLU A 137 3.85 5.78 2.47
CA GLU A 137 3.40 6.87 3.34
C GLU A 137 1.92 6.69 3.72
N TYR A 138 1.55 7.02 4.96
CA TYR A 138 0.14 7.08 5.35
C TYR A 138 -0.43 8.47 5.06
N VAL A 139 -1.60 8.49 4.45
CA VAL A 139 -2.40 9.68 4.15
C VAL A 139 -3.64 9.61 5.04
N SER A 140 -3.93 10.68 5.77
CA SER A 140 -5.16 10.76 6.57
C SER A 140 -6.39 10.88 5.68
N LEU A 141 -7.50 10.28 6.11
CA LEU A 141 -8.84 10.43 5.54
C LEU A 141 -9.72 11.21 6.51
#